data_AF-A0A2V9IY66-F1
#
_entry.id   AF-A0A2V9IY66-F1
#
_cell.length_a   1.000
_cell.length_b   1.000
_cell.length_c   1.000
_cell.angle_alpha   90.00
_cell.angle_beta   90.00
_cell.angle_gamma   90.00
#
_symmetry.space_group_name_H-M   'P 1'
#
loop_
_entity.id
_entity.type
_entity.pdbx_description
1 polymer ?
#
loop_
_entity_poly.entity_id
_entity_poly.type
_entity_poly.pdbx_seq_one_letter_code
_entity_poly.pdbx_strand_id
1 'polypeptide(L)'
;MKVAFGSGLAVVFLMTAGWGQSGSKDYSLTPVLHSVSYAGVWRGQTKLTTDEFLLKAKELGFTHIELMAKRPHVSPLDYDGEARKKLKARIQELGLKLVCLAG
;
A
#
# COMPACT_ATOMS: atom_id res chain seq x y z
N MET A 1 -7.42 -59.91 47.44
CA MET A 1 -7.16 -58.52 47.85
C MET A 1 -5.83 -58.06 47.27
N LYS A 2 -5.88 -57.38 46.13
CA LYS A 2 -4.75 -56.64 45.53
C LYS A 2 -5.37 -55.60 44.61
N VAL A 3 -5.59 -54.41 45.16
CA VAL A 3 -6.20 -53.27 44.45
C VAL A 3 -5.04 -52.54 43.78
N ALA A 4 -5.02 -52.51 42.45
CA ALA A 4 -4.06 -51.71 41.69
C ALA A 4 -4.78 -50.46 41.17
N PHE A 5 -4.46 -49.32 41.78
CA PHE A 5 -4.84 -48.00 41.31
C PHE A 5 -4.07 -47.68 40.03
N GLY A 6 -4.75 -47.66 38.90
CA GLY A 6 -4.22 -47.12 37.64
C GLY A 6 -4.93 -45.80 37.33
N SER A 7 -4.34 -44.68 37.74
CA SER A 7 -4.79 -43.34 37.37
C SER A 7 -4.42 -43.06 35.91
N GLY A 8 -5.32 -43.39 34.99
CA GLY A 8 -5.23 -42.98 33.59
C GLY A 8 -5.59 -41.50 33.49
N LEU A 9 -4.59 -40.63 33.34
CA LEU A 9 -4.81 -39.22 33.01
C LEU A 9 -5.18 -39.13 31.53
N ALA A 10 -6.48 -39.00 31.22
CA ALA A 10 -6.93 -38.75 29.86
C ALA A 10 -6.65 -37.30 29.49
N VAL A 11 -5.63 -37.07 28.65
CA VAL A 11 -5.37 -35.76 28.06
C VAL A 11 -6.41 -35.54 26.95
N VAL A 12 -7.44 -34.76 27.24
CA VAL A 12 -8.42 -34.31 26.25
C VAL A 12 -7.80 -33.17 25.45
N PHE A 13 -7.36 -33.44 24.23
CA PHE A 13 -7.00 -32.41 23.27
C PHE A 13 -8.28 -31.71 22.80
N LEU A 14 -8.58 -30.54 23.39
CA LEU A 14 -9.60 -29.63 22.87
C LEU A 14 -9.10 -29.09 21.52
N MET A 15 -9.58 -29.69 20.42
CA MET A 15 -9.43 -29.15 19.08
C MET A 15 -10.23 -27.84 19.01
N THR A 16 -9.55 -26.71 19.18
CA THR A 16 -10.12 -25.41 18.80
C THR A 16 -10.19 -25.39 17.29
N ALA A 17 -11.39 -25.62 16.75
CA ALA A 17 -11.66 -25.39 15.33
C ALA A 17 -11.58 -23.88 15.07
N GLY A 18 -10.35 -23.37 14.92
CA GLY A 18 -10.13 -22.01 14.45
C GLY A 18 -10.77 -21.86 13.08
N TRP A 19 -11.45 -20.74 12.84
CA TRP A 19 -11.86 -20.35 11.49
C TRP A 19 -10.60 -20.21 10.64
N GLY A 20 -10.24 -21.27 9.92
CA GLY A 20 -9.18 -21.23 8.94
C GLY A 20 -9.56 -20.26 7.83
N GLN A 21 -8.69 -19.31 7.51
CA GLN A 21 -8.80 -18.57 6.27
C GLN A 21 -8.85 -19.57 5.10
N SER A 22 -9.76 -19.36 4.15
CA SER A 22 -9.77 -20.15 2.92
C SER A 22 -8.39 -20.09 2.26
N GLY A 23 -7.92 -21.20 1.69
CA GLY A 23 -6.61 -21.26 1.01
C GLY A 23 -6.41 -20.10 0.01
N SER A 24 -5.17 -19.64 -0.11
CA SER A 24 -4.81 -18.52 -0.97
C SER A 24 -5.19 -18.79 -2.43
N LYS A 25 -5.95 -17.89 -3.04
CA LYS A 25 -6.10 -17.84 -4.50
C LYS A 25 -4.87 -17.16 -5.10
N ASP A 26 -4.46 -17.62 -6.29
CA ASP A 26 -3.39 -16.99 -7.05
C ASP A 26 -3.86 -15.65 -7.60
N TYR A 27 -3.39 -14.55 -7.00
CA TYR A 27 -3.63 -13.20 -7.48
C TYR A 27 -2.34 -12.60 -8.03
N SER A 28 -2.43 -11.91 -9.18
CA SER A 28 -1.38 -11.01 -9.65
C SER A 28 -1.73 -9.60 -9.21
N LEU A 29 -0.95 -9.04 -8.28
CA LEU A 29 -1.15 -7.69 -7.73
C LEU A 29 0.00 -6.78 -8.17
N THR A 30 -0.34 -5.57 -8.61
CA THR A 30 0.65 -4.54 -8.92
C THR A 30 0.64 -3.50 -7.80
N PRO A 31 1.76 -3.31 -7.09
CA PRO A 31 1.83 -2.28 -6.05
C PRO A 31 1.82 -0.89 -6.66
N VAL A 32 1.06 0.02 -6.06
CA VAL A 32 0.92 1.42 -6.47
C VAL A 32 1.34 2.31 -5.31
N LEU A 33 2.26 3.25 -5.56
CA LEU A 33 2.64 4.23 -4.54
C LEU A 33 1.70 5.43 -4.62
N HIS A 34 0.97 5.70 -3.54
CA HIS A 34 0.09 6.86 -3.45
C HIS A 34 0.83 8.06 -2.84
N SER A 35 0.78 9.20 -3.52
CA SER A 35 1.43 10.46 -3.10
C SER A 35 0.97 11.01 -1.74
N VAL A 36 -0.20 10.60 -1.23
CA VAL A 36 -0.64 10.95 0.14
C VAL A 36 0.35 10.53 1.21
N SER A 37 1.14 9.47 0.96
CA SER A 37 2.20 9.01 1.83
C SER A 37 3.33 10.03 2.04
N TYR A 38 3.42 11.06 1.19
CA TYR A 38 4.44 12.12 1.24
C TYR A 38 3.88 13.54 1.24
N ALA A 39 2.61 13.71 1.63
CA ALA A 39 1.93 15.01 1.56
C ALA A 39 2.21 15.93 2.76
N GLY A 40 2.77 15.40 3.84
CA GLY A 40 2.97 16.13 5.09
C GLY A 40 1.65 16.47 5.81
N VAL A 41 0.60 15.68 5.62
CA VAL A 41 -0.72 15.89 6.23
C VAL A 41 -0.84 15.29 7.64
N TRP A 42 0.10 14.43 8.04
CA TRP A 42 0.20 13.90 9.40
C TRP A 42 1.50 14.36 10.09
N ARG A 43 1.46 14.50 11.42
CA ARG A 43 2.61 14.92 12.22
C ARG A 43 3.78 13.93 12.06
N GLY A 44 4.95 14.44 11.70
CA GLY A 44 6.16 13.63 11.50
C GLY A 44 6.24 12.96 10.12
N GLN A 45 5.27 13.19 9.23
CA GLN A 45 5.31 12.66 7.88
C GLN A 45 6.30 13.44 7.02
N THR A 46 7.16 12.73 6.27
CA THR A 46 8.00 13.34 5.24
C THR A 46 7.13 14.05 4.20
N LYS A 47 7.46 15.31 3.93
CA LYS A 47 6.79 16.11 2.90
C LYS A 47 7.68 16.21 1.68
N LEU A 48 7.18 15.76 0.54
CA LEU A 48 7.83 15.89 -0.76
C LEU A 48 7.00 16.80 -1.66
N THR A 49 7.64 17.50 -2.58
CA THR A 49 6.98 18.08 -3.76
C THR A 49 6.51 16.98 -4.71
N THR A 50 5.71 17.33 -5.71
CA THR A 50 5.24 16.37 -6.71
C THR A 50 6.41 15.72 -7.47
N ASP A 51 7.45 16.46 -7.86
CA ASP A 51 8.59 15.89 -8.59
C ASP A 51 9.45 14.99 -7.71
N GLU A 52 9.72 15.40 -6.47
CA GLU A 52 10.45 14.59 -5.49
C GLU A 52 9.73 13.27 -5.18
N PHE A 53 8.38 13.30 -5.13
CA PHE A 53 7.58 12.09 -5.01
C PHE A 53 7.80 11.14 -6.21
N LEU A 54 7.82 11.65 -7.45
CA LEU A 54 8.05 10.81 -8.63
C LEU A 54 9.45 10.18 -8.60
N LEU A 55 10.47 10.95 -8.25
CA LEU A 55 11.83 10.43 -8.07
C LEU A 55 11.89 9.36 -6.98
N LYS A 56 11.20 9.59 -5.86
CA LYS A 56 11.11 8.62 -4.76
C LYS A 56 10.39 7.33 -5.19
N ALA A 57 9.33 7.42 -5.99
CA ALA A 57 8.63 6.25 -6.51
C ALA A 57 9.58 5.36 -7.33
N LYS A 58 10.37 5.98 -8.21
CA LYS A 58 11.40 5.30 -9.01
C LYS A 58 12.50 4.69 -8.14
N GLU A 59 13.01 5.44 -7.17
CA GLU A 59 14.03 4.96 -6.21
C GLU A 59 13.56 3.73 -5.43
N LEU A 60 12.28 3.70 -5.03
CA LEU A 60 11.67 2.58 -4.32
C LEU A 60 11.28 1.41 -5.22
N GLY A 61 11.47 1.51 -6.54
CA GLY A 61 11.16 0.45 -7.50
C GLY A 61 9.68 0.33 -7.89
N PHE A 62 8.86 1.33 -7.58
CA PHE A 62 7.47 1.36 -8.07
C PHE A 62 7.43 1.72 -9.55
N THR A 63 6.59 1.01 -10.30
CA THR A 63 6.29 1.31 -11.70
C THR A 63 4.94 2.01 -11.88
N HIS A 64 4.08 1.96 -10.85
CA HIS A 64 2.75 2.54 -10.86
C HIS A 64 2.59 3.51 -9.68
N ILE A 65 1.98 4.66 -9.95
CA ILE A 65 1.74 5.72 -8.97
C ILE A 65 0.28 6.17 -9.00
N GLU A 66 -0.17 6.66 -7.86
CA GLU A 66 -1.42 7.37 -7.68
C GLU A 66 -1.11 8.77 -7.14
N LEU A 67 -1.67 9.80 -7.76
CA LEU A 67 -1.49 11.18 -7.32
C LEU A 67 -2.75 11.65 -6.61
N MET A 68 -2.61 12.34 -5.49
CA MET A 68 -3.76 12.98 -4.87
C MET A 68 -4.25 14.12 -5.77
N ALA A 69 -5.53 14.46 -5.68
CA ALA A 69 -6.17 15.52 -6.44
C ALA A 69 -6.41 16.77 -5.56
N LYS A 70 -5.48 17.09 -4.66
CA LYS A 70 -5.59 18.19 -3.69
C LYS A 70 -4.22 18.71 -3.28
N ARG A 71 -4.14 19.91 -2.69
CA ARG A 71 -2.86 20.44 -2.21
C ARG A 71 -2.26 19.51 -1.14
N PRO A 72 -0.94 19.21 -1.17
CA PRO A 72 0.07 19.87 -2.01
C PRO A 72 0.31 19.23 -3.38
N HIS A 73 -0.23 18.05 -3.70
CA HIS A 73 0.06 17.39 -4.99
C HIS A 73 -1.13 17.46 -5.95
N VAL A 74 -0.93 18.07 -7.12
CA VAL A 74 -1.85 17.97 -8.27
C VAL A 74 -3.31 18.34 -7.96
N SER A 75 -3.51 19.43 -7.22
CA SER A 75 -4.81 20.08 -7.10
C SER A 75 -5.32 20.51 -8.49
N PRO A 76 -6.50 20.06 -8.94
CA PRO A 76 -7.06 20.47 -10.23
C PRO A 76 -7.30 21.97 -10.36
N LEU A 77 -7.42 22.68 -9.23
CA LEU A 77 -7.56 24.14 -9.20
C LEU A 77 -6.25 24.88 -9.49
N ASP A 78 -5.10 24.20 -9.32
CA ASP A 78 -3.77 24.80 -9.48
C ASP A 78 -3.05 24.31 -10.75
N TYR A 79 -3.53 23.23 -11.39
CA TYR A 79 -2.90 22.60 -12.55
C TYR A 79 -3.60 22.96 -13.86
N ASP A 80 -3.04 23.94 -14.56
CA ASP A 80 -3.47 24.33 -15.92
C ASP A 80 -3.08 23.29 -16.99
N GLY A 81 -3.41 23.59 -18.26
CA GLY A 81 -3.13 22.70 -19.38
C GLY A 81 -1.63 22.42 -19.58
N GLU A 82 -0.77 23.42 -19.40
CA GLU A 82 0.67 23.29 -19.60
C GLU A 82 1.34 22.54 -18.45
N ALA A 83 0.93 22.81 -17.20
CA ALA A 83 1.37 22.09 -16.01
C ALA A 83 1.04 20.59 -16.12
N ARG A 84 -0.15 20.24 -16.60
CA ARG A 84 -0.53 18.83 -16.84
C ARG A 84 0.31 18.17 -17.93
N LYS A 85 0.62 18.86 -19.03
CA LYS A 85 1.51 18.34 -20.09
C LYS A 85 2.91 18.07 -19.54
N LYS A 86 3.48 19.02 -18.78
CA LYS A 86 4.79 18.88 -18.13
C LYS A 86 4.81 17.71 -17.15
N LEU A 87 3.79 17.58 -16.31
CA LEU A 87 3.66 16.45 -15.37
C LEU A 87 3.59 15.12 -16.12
N LYS A 88 2.79 15.03 -17.19
CA LYS A 88 2.68 13.82 -18.01
C LYS A 88 4.02 13.44 -18.64
N ALA A 89 4.72 14.41 -19.23
CA ALA A 89 6.04 14.18 -19.82
C ALA A 89 7.05 13.69 -18.76
N ARG A 90 7.03 14.29 -17.57
CA ARG A 90 7.89 13.89 -16.46
C ARG A 90 7.63 12.48 -15.95
N ILE A 91 6.35 12.10 -15.82
CA ILE A 91 5.94 10.73 -15.47
C ILE A 91 6.45 9.72 -16.52
N GLN A 92 6.34 10.06 -17.81
CA GLN A 92 6.83 9.23 -18.91
C GLN A 92 8.36 9.09 -18.92
N GLU A 93 9.09 10.20 -18.72
CA GLU A 93 10.56 10.22 -18.63
C GLU A 93 11.06 9.29 -17.51
N LEU A 94 10.34 9.23 -16.39
CA LEU A 94 10.70 8.40 -15.26
C LEU A 94 10.26 6.93 -15.40
N GLY A 95 9.54 6.58 -16.48
CA GLY A 95 9.03 5.22 -16.70
C GLY A 95 7.90 4.84 -15.75
N LEU A 96 7.18 5.82 -15.19
CA LEU A 96 6.09 5.60 -14.25
C LEU A 96 4.74 5.60 -14.98
N LYS A 97 3.78 4.85 -14.45
CA LYS A 97 2.38 4.87 -14.89
C LYS A 97 1.49 5.49 -13.82
N LEU A 98 0.83 6.60 -14.15
CA LEU A 98 -0.24 7.16 -13.33
C LEU A 98 -1.52 6.32 -13.52
N VAL A 99 -1.99 5.66 -12.45
CA VAL A 99 -3.17 4.79 -12.53
C VAL A 99 -4.48 5.52 -12.23
N CYS A 100 -4.46 6.47 -11.32
CA CYS A 100 -5.62 7.29 -10.96
C CYS A 100 -5.20 8.58 -10.26
N LEU A 101 -6.17 9.49 -10.16
CA LEU A 101 -6.14 10.64 -9.25
C LEU A 101 -7.08 10.36 -8.08
N ALA A 102 -6.64 10.59 -6.85
CA ALA A 102 -7.41 10.33 -5.62
C ALA A 102 -7.74 11.62 -4.87
N GLY A 103 -9.03 11.92 -4.72
CA GLY A 103 -9.55 13.09 -3.99
C GLY A 103 -9.87 12.81 -2.54
#